data_AF-A0A975DIZ6-F1
#
_entry.id   AF-A0A975DIZ6-F1
#
_cell.length_a   1.000
_cell.length_b   1.000
_cell.length_c   1.000
_cell.angle_alpha   90.00
_cell.angle_beta   90.00
_cell.angle_gamma   90.00
#
_symmetry.space_group_name_H-M   'P 1'
#
loop_
_entity.id
_entity.type
_entity.pdbx_description
1 polymer ?
#
loop_
_entity_poly.entity_id
_entity_poly.type
_entity_poly.pdbx_seq_one_letter_code
_entity_poly.pdbx_strand_id
1 'polypeptide(L)'
;MRSLVGRLLLINLMLFSQLSAAENIDRPKHRPWNAEKPWLIPQDTTTAMNNPDYYAWQLFVALNWPADTSRCKADTYAQLGEAGLTVWESWQSREETFLDGAAEPQTWRQGCKQGGFTSLPTGDYSVFADETIRLNKAAYDYIRDHKLYSLDEQERLARAGVENVNFPLGSMTVKGNWVRITEADKPNYHWQEIERDGHVDLYGLSGLHIVSKDSPTWFWATFEHVDNERRWAQTYPTAFVGWLTQSVDHAACSSDNLACNEIPSGFGLEGTRWANYRLRGTQVDWSTNRGVPTVLANSQLEAFMDLETSSCITCHALAVKGEEGAPKPIGFLLEEVNIHGKKLGYVGPPNPQLFLDGNGEAIPYLGLDYVWALRKAKREQP
;
A
#
# COMPACT_ATOMS: atom_id res chain seq x y z
N MET A 1 -59.57 -3.90 -38.56
CA MET A 1 -58.89 -2.59 -38.53
C MET A 1 -58.72 -2.18 -37.07
N ARG A 2 -57.45 -2.06 -36.64
CA ARG A 2 -56.84 -1.17 -35.61
C ARG A 2 -57.69 -0.88 -34.34
N SER A 3 -57.20 -1.12 -33.12
CA SER A 3 -56.06 -0.38 -32.56
C SER A 3 -55.53 -1.00 -31.26
N LEU A 4 -54.20 -1.13 -31.19
CA LEU A 4 -53.38 -1.26 -29.98
C LEU A 4 -53.48 0.02 -29.14
N VAL A 5 -53.73 -0.07 -27.83
CA VAL A 5 -53.23 0.76 -26.70
C VAL A 5 -53.74 0.04 -25.43
N GLY A 6 -53.03 -0.28 -24.34
CA GLY A 6 -51.65 -0.06 -23.92
C GLY A 6 -51.37 -1.04 -22.77
N ARG A 7 -50.45 -1.98 -22.98
CA ARG A 7 -49.81 -2.77 -21.92
C ARG A 7 -48.48 -2.09 -21.61
N LEU A 8 -48.47 -1.17 -20.67
CA LEU A 8 -47.25 -0.62 -20.09
C LEU A 8 -47.57 -0.18 -18.66
N LEU A 9 -47.33 -1.07 -17.71
CA LEU A 9 -46.98 -0.80 -16.31
C LEU A 9 -46.95 -2.16 -15.63
N LEU A 10 -45.80 -2.86 -15.64
CA LEU A 10 -45.45 -3.96 -14.71
C LEU A 10 -44.06 -4.56 -15.05
N ILE A 11 -43.10 -3.72 -15.44
CA ILE A 11 -41.68 -4.10 -15.53
C ILE A 11 -40.87 -2.95 -14.94
N ASN A 12 -40.92 -2.79 -13.61
CA ASN A 12 -39.97 -1.91 -12.89
C ASN A 12 -39.92 -2.20 -11.37
N LEU A 13 -40.07 -3.46 -10.97
CA LEU A 13 -39.99 -3.86 -9.56
C LEU A 13 -39.17 -5.14 -9.31
N MET A 14 -38.30 -5.53 -10.25
CA MET A 14 -37.44 -6.73 -10.10
C MET A 14 -35.93 -6.47 -10.28
N LEU A 15 -35.47 -5.22 -10.23
CA LEU A 15 -34.04 -4.88 -10.28
C LEU A 15 -33.50 -4.22 -9.01
N PHE A 16 -34.33 -4.05 -7.97
CA PHE A 16 -33.92 -3.44 -6.68
C PHE A 16 -33.90 -4.42 -5.50
N SER A 17 -34.01 -5.74 -5.74
CA SER A 17 -34.10 -6.74 -4.66
C SER A 17 -32.90 -7.69 -4.53
N GLN A 18 -31.76 -7.41 -5.16
CA GLN A 18 -30.54 -8.23 -5.01
C GLN A 18 -29.42 -7.61 -4.17
N LEU A 19 -29.67 -6.47 -3.50
CA LEU A 19 -28.73 -5.84 -2.57
C LEU A 19 -29.03 -6.12 -1.08
N SER A 20 -29.84 -7.13 -0.77
CA SER A 20 -30.15 -7.53 0.63
C SER A 20 -29.60 -8.91 1.03
N ALA A 21 -28.76 -9.53 0.21
CA ALA A 21 -28.10 -10.80 0.53
C ALA A 21 -26.61 -10.64 0.94
N ALA A 22 -26.22 -9.46 1.43
CA ALA A 22 -24.88 -9.16 1.92
C ALA A 22 -24.77 -9.14 3.46
N GLU A 23 -25.74 -9.70 4.20
CA GLU A 23 -25.69 -9.81 5.66
C GLU A 23 -24.89 -11.04 6.16
N ASN A 24 -23.82 -11.41 5.46
CA ASN A 24 -22.84 -12.35 5.99
C ASN A 24 -21.40 -11.98 5.58
N ILE A 25 -21.11 -10.69 5.46
CA ILE A 25 -19.74 -10.18 5.40
C ILE A 25 -19.13 -10.39 6.78
N ASP A 26 -18.11 -11.26 6.82
CA ASP A 26 -17.26 -11.62 7.96
C ASP A 26 -17.11 -10.44 8.93
N ARG A 27 -17.71 -10.53 10.12
CA ARG A 27 -17.54 -9.48 11.13
C ARG A 27 -16.03 -9.34 11.37
N PRO A 28 -15.47 -8.12 11.30
CA PRO A 28 -14.04 -7.90 11.49
C PRO A 28 -13.62 -8.53 12.81
N LYS A 29 -12.70 -9.49 12.76
CA LYS A 29 -12.20 -10.12 13.99
C LYS A 29 -11.18 -9.16 14.59
N HIS A 30 -11.62 -8.32 15.52
CA HIS A 30 -10.73 -7.59 16.40
C HIS A 30 -9.69 -8.56 16.95
N ARG A 31 -8.42 -8.35 16.57
CA ARG A 31 -7.31 -9.21 16.93
C ARG A 31 -6.21 -8.32 17.50
N PRO A 32 -6.13 -8.21 18.84
CA PRO A 32 -5.05 -7.47 19.46
C PRO A 32 -3.73 -8.20 19.23
N TRP A 33 -2.64 -7.47 19.36
CA TRP A 33 -1.29 -8.03 19.37
C TRP A 33 -1.12 -9.07 20.49
N ASN A 34 -0.37 -10.13 20.19
CA ASN A 34 0.01 -11.14 21.16
C ASN A 34 1.52 -11.40 21.06
N ALA A 35 2.26 -10.99 22.08
CA ALA A 35 3.72 -11.15 22.15
C ALA A 35 4.17 -12.62 22.18
N GLU A 36 3.32 -13.58 22.58
CA GLU A 36 3.61 -15.01 22.52
C GLU A 36 3.37 -15.61 21.12
N LYS A 37 2.66 -14.86 20.25
CA LYS A 37 2.37 -15.24 18.87
C LYS A 37 2.63 -14.05 17.94
N PRO A 38 3.85 -13.49 17.93
CA PRO A 38 4.16 -12.24 17.23
C PRO A 38 4.00 -12.33 15.71
N TRP A 39 3.92 -13.55 15.17
CA TRP A 39 3.64 -13.82 13.76
C TRP A 39 2.16 -13.67 13.36
N LEU A 40 1.25 -13.48 14.32
CA LEU A 40 -0.15 -13.20 14.02
C LEU A 40 -0.32 -11.71 13.72
N ILE A 41 -0.65 -11.41 12.47
CA ILE A 41 -0.95 -10.04 12.03
C ILE A 41 -2.10 -9.49 12.88
N PRO A 42 -1.87 -8.41 13.66
CA PRO A 42 -2.92 -7.77 14.44
C PRO A 42 -3.93 -7.06 13.52
N GLN A 43 -5.14 -6.89 14.04
CA GLN A 43 -6.22 -6.11 13.44
C GLN A 43 -6.92 -5.37 14.60
N ASP A 44 -6.33 -4.23 14.98
CA ASP A 44 -6.70 -3.49 16.18
C ASP A 44 -6.79 -1.99 15.87
N THR A 45 -7.98 -1.54 15.50
CA THR A 45 -8.30 -0.12 15.26
C THR A 45 -7.96 0.78 16.44
N THR A 46 -8.12 0.29 17.67
CA THR A 46 -7.86 1.10 18.86
C THR A 46 -6.38 1.40 18.98
N THR A 47 -5.53 0.37 18.82
CA THR A 47 -4.08 0.55 18.84
C THR A 47 -3.60 1.34 17.63
N ALA A 48 -4.13 1.04 16.43
CA ALA A 48 -3.80 1.77 15.20
C ALA A 48 -4.05 3.28 15.33
N MET A 49 -5.17 3.71 15.92
CA MET A 49 -5.52 5.12 16.04
C MET A 49 -4.87 5.83 17.23
N ASN A 50 -4.68 5.14 18.37
CA ASN A 50 -4.22 5.78 19.60
C ASN A 50 -2.73 5.57 19.90
N ASN A 51 -2.12 4.52 19.37
CA ASN A 51 -0.70 4.18 19.51
C ASN A 51 -0.12 3.76 18.15
N PRO A 52 -0.19 4.61 17.12
CA PRO A 52 0.06 4.22 15.74
C PRO A 52 1.49 3.70 15.52
N ASP A 53 2.51 4.29 16.15
CA ASP A 53 3.90 3.86 16.01
C ASP A 53 4.13 2.47 16.63
N TYR A 54 3.48 2.19 17.76
CA TYR A 54 3.51 0.86 18.37
C TYR A 54 2.80 -0.17 17.48
N TYR A 55 1.65 0.19 16.90
CA TYR A 55 0.95 -0.64 15.91
C TYR A 55 1.81 -0.92 14.67
N ALA A 56 2.55 0.09 14.19
CA ALA A 56 3.46 -0.06 13.05
C ALA A 56 4.49 -1.15 13.31
N TRP A 57 5.13 -1.15 14.48
CA TRP A 57 6.13 -2.16 14.83
C TRP A 57 5.53 -3.55 15.03
N GLN A 58 4.29 -3.66 15.52
CA GLN A 58 3.57 -4.94 15.58
C GLN A 58 3.31 -5.51 14.17
N LEU A 59 2.83 -4.67 13.25
CA LEU A 59 2.65 -5.06 11.86
C LEU A 59 4.00 -5.41 11.22
N PHE A 60 5.03 -4.61 11.47
CA PHE A 60 6.38 -4.85 10.94
C PHE A 60 6.89 -6.23 11.33
N VAL A 61 6.78 -6.63 12.60
CA VAL A 61 7.20 -7.97 13.05
C VAL A 61 6.34 -9.07 12.42
N ALA A 62 5.02 -8.94 12.45
CA ALA A 62 4.13 -10.00 11.94
C ALA A 62 4.27 -10.20 10.42
N LEU A 63 4.46 -9.11 9.68
CA LEU A 63 4.57 -9.14 8.21
C LEU A 63 5.95 -9.60 7.76
N ASN A 64 7.01 -9.23 8.48
CA ASN A 64 8.38 -9.64 8.19
C ASN A 64 8.78 -10.98 8.82
N TRP A 65 7.84 -11.68 9.46
CA TRP A 65 8.03 -13.04 9.94
C TRP A 65 8.27 -14.00 8.76
N PRO A 66 9.12 -15.04 8.89
CA PRO A 66 9.29 -16.03 7.83
C PRO A 66 7.95 -16.68 7.43
N ALA A 67 7.75 -16.89 6.13
CA ALA A 67 6.53 -17.46 5.59
C ALA A 67 6.66 -18.97 5.33
N ASP A 68 5.60 -19.69 5.64
CA ASP A 68 5.28 -20.94 4.98
C ASP A 68 4.66 -20.62 3.62
N THR A 69 5.49 -20.64 2.58
CA THR A 69 5.12 -20.30 1.20
C THR A 69 4.08 -21.25 0.61
N SER A 70 3.92 -22.46 1.15
CA SER A 70 2.87 -23.40 0.71
C SER A 70 1.47 -22.99 1.18
N ARG A 71 1.40 -22.15 2.23
CA ARG A 71 0.16 -21.66 2.85
C ARG A 71 -0.02 -20.15 2.72
N CYS A 72 1.02 -19.42 2.30
CA CYS A 72 1.08 -17.95 2.24
C CYS A 72 0.69 -17.30 3.57
N LYS A 73 1.28 -17.81 4.64
CA LYS A 73 1.08 -17.43 6.03
C LYS A 73 2.39 -17.56 6.78
N ALA A 74 2.47 -17.01 7.99
CA ALA A 74 3.62 -17.19 8.84
C ALA A 74 3.94 -18.68 9.10
N ASP A 75 5.22 -19.02 9.05
CA ASP A 75 5.73 -20.26 9.63
C ASP A 75 5.79 -20.11 11.15
N THR A 76 4.97 -20.87 11.85
CA THR A 76 4.86 -20.83 13.31
C THR A 76 6.01 -21.53 14.03
N TYR A 77 6.92 -22.19 13.28
CA TYR A 77 8.09 -22.87 13.82
C TYR A 77 9.39 -22.08 13.61
N ALA A 78 9.36 -21.06 12.75
CA ALA A 78 10.50 -20.20 12.48
C ALA A 78 10.62 -19.08 13.53
N GLN A 79 11.77 -18.41 13.56
CA GLN A 79 12.00 -17.20 14.34
C GLN A 79 12.16 -15.96 13.44
N LEU A 80 11.84 -14.79 13.97
CA LEU A 80 12.06 -13.53 13.27
C LEU A 80 13.54 -13.39 12.87
N GLY A 81 13.80 -13.02 11.61
CA GLY A 81 15.16 -12.85 11.10
C GLY A 81 15.79 -14.12 10.53
N GLU A 82 15.13 -15.27 10.56
CA GLU A 82 15.55 -16.43 9.76
C GLU A 82 15.42 -16.15 8.24
N ALA A 83 16.17 -16.90 7.44
CA ALA A 83 16.21 -16.73 5.99
C ALA A 83 14.91 -17.18 5.30
N GLY A 84 14.69 -16.69 4.08
CA GLY A 84 13.50 -17.01 3.27
C GLY A 84 12.56 -15.82 3.11
N LEU A 85 11.48 -16.06 2.37
CA LEU A 85 10.43 -15.06 2.16
C LEU A 85 9.69 -14.79 3.47
N THR A 86 9.25 -13.56 3.61
CA THR A 86 8.42 -13.07 4.69
C THR A 86 6.93 -13.21 4.36
N VAL A 87 6.07 -13.06 5.37
CA VAL A 87 4.61 -13.20 5.20
C VAL A 87 4.08 -12.30 4.09
N TRP A 88 4.47 -11.03 4.06
CA TRP A 88 3.96 -10.09 3.06
C TRP A 88 4.44 -10.41 1.63
N GLU A 89 5.64 -10.98 1.49
CA GLU A 89 6.17 -11.39 0.18
C GLU A 89 5.43 -12.61 -0.39
N SER A 90 4.85 -13.43 0.48
CA SER A 90 4.03 -14.59 0.06
C SER A 90 2.63 -14.20 -0.44
N TRP A 91 2.23 -12.94 -0.34
CA TRP A 91 0.95 -12.46 -0.82
C TRP A 91 0.94 -12.22 -2.33
N GLN A 92 -0.26 -12.11 -2.91
CA GLN A 92 -0.46 -11.84 -4.33
C GLN A 92 0.14 -10.49 -4.72
N SER A 93 0.96 -10.53 -5.76
CA SER A 93 1.59 -9.35 -6.36
C SER A 93 0.61 -8.55 -7.22
N ARG A 94 1.00 -7.31 -7.53
CA ARG A 94 0.37 -6.49 -8.57
C ARG A 94 0.29 -7.23 -9.90
N GLU A 95 1.35 -7.93 -10.28
CA GLU A 95 1.47 -8.66 -11.55
C GLU A 95 0.49 -9.84 -11.61
N GLU A 96 0.23 -10.51 -10.48
CA GLU A 96 -0.79 -11.55 -10.37
C GLU A 96 -2.22 -11.01 -10.30
N THR A 97 -2.39 -9.72 -10.03
CA THR A 97 -3.71 -9.07 -9.82
C THR A 97 -4.22 -8.35 -11.07
N PHE A 98 -3.33 -7.70 -11.82
CA PHE A 98 -3.72 -6.85 -12.96
C PHE A 98 -3.20 -7.42 -14.27
N LEU A 99 -3.84 -8.53 -14.68
CA LEU A 99 -3.46 -9.30 -15.87
C LEU A 99 -3.86 -8.59 -17.17
N ASP A 100 -3.07 -8.82 -18.22
CA ASP A 100 -3.36 -8.29 -19.55
C ASP A 100 -4.74 -8.72 -20.05
N GLY A 101 -5.41 -7.80 -20.76
CA GLY A 101 -6.79 -8.02 -21.20
C GLY A 101 -7.82 -8.04 -20.09
N ALA A 102 -7.44 -7.61 -18.87
CA ALA A 102 -8.25 -7.74 -17.66
C ALA A 102 -8.75 -9.19 -17.48
N ALA A 103 -7.88 -10.16 -17.77
CA ALA A 103 -8.17 -11.56 -17.48
C ALA A 103 -8.43 -11.73 -15.98
N GLU A 104 -9.39 -12.60 -15.62
CA GLU A 104 -9.71 -12.86 -14.22
C GLU A 104 -8.48 -13.44 -13.49
N PRO A 105 -8.00 -12.78 -12.42
CA PRO A 105 -6.92 -13.30 -11.59
C PRO A 105 -7.30 -14.64 -10.96
N GLN A 106 -6.29 -15.49 -10.73
CA GLN A 106 -6.48 -16.77 -10.07
C GLN A 106 -7.11 -16.61 -8.67
N THR A 107 -7.72 -17.67 -8.12
CA THR A 107 -8.14 -17.60 -6.71
C THR A 107 -6.92 -17.46 -5.80
N TRP A 108 -7.06 -16.85 -4.61
CA TRP A 108 -5.97 -16.76 -3.61
C TRP A 108 -5.26 -18.10 -3.39
N ARG A 109 -6.03 -19.19 -3.30
CA ARG A 109 -5.49 -20.54 -3.08
C ARG A 109 -4.65 -21.02 -4.26
N GLN A 110 -5.04 -20.71 -5.49
CA GLN A 110 -4.29 -21.08 -6.68
C GLN A 110 -3.05 -20.22 -6.84
N GLY A 111 -3.15 -18.89 -6.68
CA GLY A 111 -2.01 -17.99 -6.72
C GLY A 111 -0.95 -18.37 -5.68
N CYS A 112 -1.39 -18.63 -4.44
CA CYS A 112 -0.49 -19.09 -3.38
C CYS A 112 0.26 -20.39 -3.74
N LYS A 113 -0.42 -21.35 -4.37
CA LYS A 113 0.19 -22.62 -4.80
C LYS A 113 1.15 -22.46 -5.98
N GLN A 114 0.86 -21.52 -6.89
CA GLN A 114 1.69 -21.27 -8.05
C GLN A 114 3.01 -20.61 -7.64
N GLY A 115 2.98 -19.80 -6.58
CA GLY A 115 4.08 -18.89 -6.26
C GLY A 115 4.11 -17.75 -7.29
N GLY A 116 4.40 -16.54 -6.84
CA GLY A 116 4.28 -15.33 -7.65
C GLY A 116 5.62 -14.65 -7.87
N PHE A 117 5.87 -14.24 -9.12
CA PHE A 117 7.09 -13.62 -9.63
C PHE A 117 7.80 -12.69 -8.62
N THR A 118 9.10 -12.91 -8.47
CA THR A 118 10.00 -12.04 -7.73
C THR A 118 9.93 -10.63 -8.31
N SER A 119 9.35 -9.70 -7.55
CA SER A 119 9.11 -8.31 -7.95
C SER A 119 10.32 -7.43 -7.66
N LEU A 120 11.50 -7.90 -8.05
CA LEU A 120 12.76 -7.17 -7.90
C LEU A 120 12.99 -6.26 -9.11
N PRO A 121 13.63 -5.10 -8.91
CA PRO A 121 13.86 -4.14 -9.97
C PRO A 121 14.80 -4.69 -11.03
N THR A 122 14.68 -4.21 -12.28
CA THR A 122 15.60 -4.59 -13.36
C THR A 122 16.92 -3.82 -13.28
N GLY A 123 16.89 -2.62 -12.69
CA GLY A 123 18.07 -1.78 -12.48
C GLY A 123 18.75 -2.05 -11.13
N ASP A 124 19.60 -1.12 -10.72
CA ASP A 124 20.30 -1.18 -9.43
C ASP A 124 19.40 -0.90 -8.23
N TYR A 125 18.19 -0.38 -8.45
CA TYR A 125 17.24 -0.06 -7.39
C TYR A 125 15.82 0.04 -7.94
N SER A 126 14.84 -0.10 -7.05
CA SER A 126 13.43 0.10 -7.37
C SER A 126 13.12 1.54 -7.71
N VAL A 127 12.32 1.70 -8.76
CA VAL A 127 11.67 2.93 -9.17
C VAL A 127 10.16 2.77 -9.11
N PHE A 128 9.40 3.85 -9.31
CA PHE A 128 7.93 3.81 -9.25
C PHE A 128 7.27 2.83 -10.25
N ALA A 129 7.98 2.44 -11.32
CA ALA A 129 7.49 1.47 -12.30
C ALA A 129 7.55 0.03 -11.77
N ASP A 130 8.62 -0.33 -11.07
CA ASP A 130 8.94 -1.70 -10.63
C ASP A 130 8.98 -1.86 -9.09
N GLU A 131 8.39 -0.91 -8.35
CA GLU A 131 8.11 -1.09 -6.92
C GLU A 131 7.35 -2.41 -6.68
N THR A 132 7.76 -3.16 -5.67
CA THR A 132 7.01 -4.35 -5.23
C THR A 132 5.71 -3.88 -4.60
N ILE A 133 4.58 -4.41 -5.04
CA ILE A 133 3.28 -4.19 -4.38
C ILE A 133 2.63 -5.55 -4.14
N ARG A 134 2.29 -5.82 -2.87
CA ARG A 134 1.69 -7.07 -2.40
C ARG A 134 0.37 -6.77 -1.70
N LEU A 135 -0.66 -7.54 -2.01
CA LEU A 135 -2.03 -7.37 -1.53
C LEU A 135 -2.41 -8.55 -0.65
N ASN A 136 -2.82 -8.32 0.59
CA ASN A 136 -3.27 -9.42 1.43
C ASN A 136 -4.57 -10.04 0.90
N LYS A 137 -4.94 -11.20 1.45
CA LYS A 137 -6.12 -11.95 1.00
C LYS A 137 -7.40 -11.12 0.95
N ALA A 138 -7.66 -10.31 1.97
CA ALA A 138 -8.86 -9.50 2.03
C ALA A 138 -8.91 -8.44 0.92
N ALA A 139 -7.79 -7.73 0.67
CA ALA A 139 -7.71 -6.76 -0.42
C ALA A 139 -7.77 -7.43 -1.80
N TYR A 140 -7.04 -8.53 -1.99
CA TYR A 140 -7.01 -9.28 -3.25
C TYR A 140 -8.37 -9.83 -3.64
N ASP A 141 -9.05 -10.52 -2.71
CA ASP A 141 -10.37 -11.09 -2.97
C ASP A 141 -11.38 -9.98 -3.27
N TYR A 142 -11.32 -8.85 -2.57
CA TYR A 142 -12.21 -7.71 -2.85
C TYR A 142 -12.03 -7.18 -4.28
N ILE A 143 -10.77 -6.99 -4.72
CA ILE A 143 -10.46 -6.55 -6.10
C ILE A 143 -10.99 -7.55 -7.12
N ARG A 144 -10.76 -8.84 -6.89
CA ARG A 144 -11.17 -9.92 -7.78
C ARG A 144 -12.70 -10.03 -7.87
N ASP A 145 -13.38 -10.09 -6.73
CA ASP A 145 -14.82 -10.34 -6.65
C ASP A 145 -15.65 -9.16 -7.20
N HIS A 146 -15.10 -7.93 -7.15
CA HIS A 146 -15.73 -6.74 -7.73
C HIS A 146 -15.18 -6.36 -9.11
N LYS A 147 -14.36 -7.24 -9.74
CA LYS A 147 -13.74 -7.03 -11.05
C LYS A 147 -12.96 -5.70 -11.16
N LEU A 148 -12.43 -5.18 -10.05
CA LEU A 148 -11.70 -3.90 -10.02
C LEU A 148 -10.32 -3.98 -10.71
N TYR A 149 -9.87 -5.17 -11.10
CA TYR A 149 -8.72 -5.34 -12.00
C TYR A 149 -9.02 -4.94 -13.46
N SER A 150 -10.30 -4.76 -13.81
CA SER A 150 -10.75 -4.22 -15.10
C SER A 150 -10.90 -2.70 -15.01
N LEU A 151 -10.25 -1.99 -15.94
CA LEU A 151 -10.39 -0.54 -16.08
C LEU A 151 -11.79 -0.18 -16.60
N ASP A 152 -12.36 -1.03 -17.45
CA ASP A 152 -13.71 -0.84 -18.00
C ASP A 152 -14.78 -0.98 -16.91
N GLU A 153 -14.57 -1.86 -15.94
CA GLU A 153 -15.45 -1.98 -14.78
C GLU A 153 -15.37 -0.75 -13.87
N GLN A 154 -14.17 -0.25 -13.55
CA GLN A 154 -14.04 0.97 -12.76
C GLN A 154 -14.75 2.16 -13.41
N GLU A 155 -14.65 2.29 -14.73
CA GLU A 155 -15.37 3.31 -15.49
C GLU A 155 -16.88 3.08 -15.53
N ARG A 156 -17.32 1.81 -15.62
CA ARG A 156 -18.75 1.47 -15.54
C ARG A 156 -19.34 1.85 -14.19
N LEU A 157 -18.60 1.63 -13.10
CA LEU A 157 -19.00 2.05 -11.75
C LEU A 157 -19.09 3.57 -11.63
N ALA A 158 -18.10 4.31 -12.15
CA ALA A 158 -18.14 5.77 -12.19
C ALA A 158 -19.37 6.28 -12.97
N ARG A 159 -19.62 5.75 -14.18
CA ARG A 159 -20.81 6.10 -15.00
C ARG A 159 -22.13 5.75 -14.35
N ALA A 160 -22.13 4.75 -13.48
CA ALA A 160 -23.31 4.35 -12.71
C ALA A 160 -23.54 5.24 -11.46
N GLY A 161 -22.67 6.22 -11.20
CA GLY A 161 -22.78 7.11 -10.04
C GLY A 161 -22.32 6.47 -8.73
N VAL A 162 -21.49 5.42 -8.77
CA VAL A 162 -20.89 4.85 -7.56
C VAL A 162 -19.80 5.80 -7.07
N GLU A 163 -20.00 6.41 -5.90
CA GLU A 163 -19.06 7.40 -5.36
C GLU A 163 -17.75 6.77 -4.88
N ASN A 164 -17.81 5.62 -4.20
CA ASN A 164 -16.63 4.99 -3.59
C ASN A 164 -16.73 3.46 -3.60
N VAL A 165 -15.63 2.79 -3.93
CA VAL A 165 -15.41 1.41 -3.46
C VAL A 165 -15.03 1.45 -1.97
N ASN A 166 -15.26 0.36 -1.25
CA ASN A 166 -15.00 0.29 0.19
C ASN A 166 -14.40 -1.08 0.52
N PHE A 167 -13.07 -1.10 0.70
CA PHE A 167 -12.37 -2.33 1.03
C PHE A 167 -12.76 -2.81 2.44
N PRO A 168 -12.81 -4.14 2.66
CA PRO A 168 -13.14 -4.69 3.97
C PRO A 168 -12.07 -4.31 5.01
N LEU A 169 -12.49 -4.19 6.27
CA LEU A 169 -11.57 -3.98 7.39
C LEU A 169 -10.53 -5.10 7.43
N GLY A 170 -9.27 -4.74 7.64
CA GLY A 170 -8.13 -5.66 7.59
C GLY A 170 -7.59 -5.91 6.18
N SER A 171 -8.12 -5.27 5.13
CA SER A 171 -7.43 -5.17 3.84
C SER A 171 -6.08 -4.48 4.03
N MET A 172 -5.04 -5.02 3.40
CA MET A 172 -3.67 -4.49 3.51
C MET A 172 -2.98 -4.48 2.17
N THR A 173 -2.16 -3.45 1.96
CA THR A 173 -1.17 -3.37 0.89
C THR A 173 0.19 -3.17 1.54
N VAL A 174 1.17 -3.96 1.10
CA VAL A 174 2.58 -3.73 1.44
C VAL A 174 3.32 -3.35 0.17
N LYS A 175 4.13 -2.30 0.24
CA LYS A 175 5.04 -1.91 -0.83
C LYS A 175 6.48 -2.05 -0.38
N GLY A 176 7.31 -2.65 -1.21
CA GLY A 176 8.73 -2.86 -0.95
C GLY A 176 9.60 -2.21 -2.02
N ASN A 177 10.66 -1.54 -1.59
CA ASN A 177 11.71 -1.04 -2.46
C ASN A 177 13.00 -1.78 -2.19
N TRP A 178 13.75 -2.02 -3.25
CA TRP A 178 14.95 -2.83 -3.23
C TRP A 178 16.12 -2.04 -3.81
N VAL A 179 17.32 -2.38 -3.39
CA VAL A 179 18.58 -1.84 -3.90
C VAL A 179 19.58 -2.98 -4.07
N ARG A 180 20.38 -2.94 -5.12
CA ARG A 180 21.43 -3.92 -5.39
C ARG A 180 22.46 -3.86 -4.27
N ILE A 181 22.78 -5.00 -3.69
CA ILE A 181 23.76 -5.13 -2.60
C ILE A 181 24.81 -6.19 -2.96
N THR A 182 25.81 -6.32 -2.10
CA THR A 182 26.85 -7.35 -2.20
C THR A 182 26.65 -8.46 -1.16
N GLU A 183 27.33 -9.60 -1.33
CA GLU A 183 27.32 -10.69 -0.33
C GLU A 183 27.71 -10.21 1.08
N ALA A 184 28.59 -9.22 1.19
CA ALA A 184 29.01 -8.65 2.46
C ALA A 184 27.87 -7.91 3.20
N ASP A 185 26.84 -7.48 2.47
CA ASP A 185 25.69 -6.74 3.03
C ASP A 185 24.60 -7.69 3.59
N LYS A 186 24.58 -8.97 3.20
CA LYS A 186 23.53 -9.94 3.57
C LYS A 186 23.22 -10.00 5.08
N PRO A 187 24.20 -9.93 6.01
CA PRO A 187 23.88 -9.94 7.44
C PRO A 187 23.01 -8.75 7.90
N ASN A 188 23.06 -7.63 7.19
CA ASN A 188 22.38 -6.40 7.58
C ASN A 188 21.03 -6.20 6.89
N TYR A 189 20.82 -6.84 5.74
CA TYR A 189 19.63 -6.64 4.91
C TYR A 189 18.70 -7.84 4.96
N HIS A 190 17.39 -7.60 4.84
CA HIS A 190 16.52 -8.60 4.25
C HIS A 190 16.74 -8.60 2.74
N TRP A 191 17.09 -9.75 2.17
CA TRP A 191 17.58 -9.84 0.81
C TRP A 191 16.87 -10.93 0.01
N GLN A 192 16.89 -10.75 -1.30
CA GLN A 192 16.46 -11.73 -2.28
C GLN A 192 17.45 -11.77 -3.45
N GLU A 193 17.50 -12.93 -4.09
CA GLU A 193 18.27 -13.14 -5.32
C GLU A 193 17.31 -13.34 -6.49
N ILE A 194 17.72 -12.88 -7.66
CA ILE A 194 17.03 -13.19 -8.92
C ILE A 194 18.06 -13.50 -10.00
N GLU A 195 17.85 -14.62 -10.68
CA GLU A 195 18.66 -15.00 -11.83
C GLU A 195 18.05 -14.41 -13.11
N ARG A 196 18.84 -13.64 -13.85
CA ARG A 196 18.48 -13.07 -15.16
C ARG A 196 19.64 -13.27 -16.12
N ASP A 197 19.37 -13.86 -17.28
CA ASP A 197 20.36 -14.07 -18.34
C ASP A 197 21.66 -14.78 -17.86
N GLY A 198 21.54 -15.68 -16.87
CA GLY A 198 22.68 -16.40 -16.28
C GLY A 198 23.51 -15.60 -15.28
N HIS A 199 23.05 -14.41 -14.87
CA HIS A 199 23.62 -13.63 -13.78
C HIS A 199 22.67 -13.61 -12.57
N VAL A 200 23.20 -13.80 -11.37
CA VAL A 200 22.45 -13.69 -10.13
C VAL A 200 22.60 -12.26 -9.60
N ASP A 201 21.51 -11.51 -9.64
CA ASP A 201 21.42 -10.21 -8.99
C ASP A 201 21.00 -10.40 -7.53
N LEU A 202 21.71 -9.74 -6.61
CA LEU A 202 21.39 -9.72 -5.19
C LEU A 202 20.83 -8.35 -4.80
N TYR A 203 19.66 -8.35 -4.16
CA TYR A 203 18.97 -7.14 -3.73
C TYR A 203 18.65 -7.17 -2.24
N GLY A 204 18.82 -6.04 -1.57
CA GLY A 204 18.38 -5.79 -0.20
C GLY A 204 17.15 -4.88 -0.17
N LEU A 205 16.22 -5.17 0.73
CA LEU A 205 15.06 -4.32 1.00
C LEU A 205 15.55 -3.01 1.62
N SER A 206 15.30 -1.89 0.97
CA SER A 206 15.71 -0.55 1.39
C SER A 206 14.57 0.29 1.95
N GLY A 207 13.32 -0.01 1.56
CA GLY A 207 12.13 0.70 2.02
C GLY A 207 10.90 -0.21 2.08
N LEU A 208 10.02 0.04 3.05
CA LEU A 208 8.79 -0.75 3.25
C LEU A 208 7.66 0.18 3.68
N HIS A 209 6.58 0.22 2.88
CA HIS A 209 5.32 0.86 3.28
C HIS A 209 4.31 -0.21 3.66
N ILE A 210 3.69 -0.05 4.82
CA ILE A 210 2.59 -0.90 5.28
C ILE A 210 1.34 -0.02 5.35
N VAL A 211 0.29 -0.44 4.64
CA VAL A 211 -0.98 0.29 4.56
C VAL A 211 -2.11 -0.67 4.90
N SER A 212 -2.95 -0.33 5.89
CA SER A 212 -4.01 -1.22 6.35
C SER A 212 -5.34 -0.51 6.60
N LYS A 213 -6.45 -1.13 6.18
CA LYS A 213 -7.82 -0.67 6.43
C LYS A 213 -8.23 -1.04 7.85
N ASP A 214 -7.58 -0.43 8.83
CA ASP A 214 -7.91 -0.56 10.25
C ASP A 214 -8.59 0.69 10.80
N SER A 215 -8.66 1.76 10.00
CA SER A 215 -9.38 3.02 10.27
C SER A 215 -10.10 3.50 9.00
N PRO A 216 -11.06 4.45 9.10
CA PRO A 216 -11.72 5.04 7.94
C PRO A 216 -10.74 5.67 6.93
N THR A 217 -9.70 6.32 7.44
CA THR A 217 -8.63 7.03 6.70
C THR A 217 -7.46 6.12 6.28
N TRP A 218 -7.56 4.82 6.56
CA TRP A 218 -6.45 3.86 6.54
C TRP A 218 -5.31 4.22 7.51
N PHE A 219 -4.60 3.19 7.94
CA PHE A 219 -3.36 3.31 8.69
C PHE A 219 -2.19 3.23 7.72
N TRP A 220 -1.19 4.10 7.93
CA TRP A 220 0.00 4.22 7.10
C TRP A 220 1.25 4.12 7.96
N ALA A 221 2.23 3.34 7.54
CA ALA A 221 3.55 3.29 8.16
C ALA A 221 4.64 3.16 7.10
N THR A 222 5.74 3.92 7.28
CA THR A 222 6.91 3.88 6.40
C THR A 222 8.14 3.47 7.19
N PHE A 223 8.80 2.41 6.75
CA PHE A 223 10.07 1.94 7.29
C PHE A 223 11.17 2.06 6.25
N GLU A 224 12.38 2.39 6.70
CA GLU A 224 13.56 2.50 5.84
C GLU A 224 14.76 1.83 6.46
N HIS A 225 15.63 1.27 5.62
CA HIS A 225 16.92 0.77 6.06
C HIS A 225 17.86 1.94 6.44
N VAL A 226 18.70 1.77 7.47
CA VAL A 226 19.60 2.83 7.99
C VAL A 226 20.56 3.40 6.94
N ASP A 227 20.97 2.58 5.97
CA ASP A 227 21.85 3.03 4.88
C ASP A 227 21.19 4.08 3.96
N ASN A 228 19.87 4.22 3.97
CA ASN A 228 19.18 5.27 3.22
C ASN A 228 19.57 6.67 3.70
N GLU A 229 19.94 6.85 4.98
CA GLU A 229 20.35 8.15 5.52
C GLU A 229 21.56 8.71 4.77
N ARG A 230 22.54 7.87 4.46
CA ARG A 230 23.86 8.31 3.95
C ARG A 230 24.39 7.49 2.79
N ARG A 231 24.57 6.17 2.96
CA ARG A 231 25.25 5.33 1.98
C ARG A 231 24.58 5.39 0.62
N TRP A 232 23.26 5.19 0.56
CA TRP A 232 22.55 5.17 -0.71
C TRP A 232 22.36 6.56 -1.30
N ALA A 233 22.17 7.58 -0.47
CA ALA A 233 22.15 8.97 -0.92
C ALA A 233 23.49 9.40 -1.56
N GLN A 234 24.62 8.88 -1.06
CA GLN A 234 25.95 9.12 -1.65
C GLN A 234 26.18 8.31 -2.93
N THR A 235 25.69 7.08 -2.97
CA THR A 235 25.92 6.16 -4.12
C THR A 235 24.98 6.47 -5.29
N TYR A 236 23.72 6.80 -5.00
CA TYR A 236 22.65 7.02 -5.97
C TYR A 236 21.86 8.31 -5.65
N PRO A 237 22.49 9.51 -5.71
CA PRO A 237 21.91 10.77 -5.24
C PRO A 237 20.65 11.24 -6.00
N THR A 238 20.39 10.67 -7.18
CA THR A 238 19.16 10.95 -7.95
C THR A 238 17.99 10.06 -7.55
N ALA A 239 18.27 8.94 -6.88
CA ALA A 239 17.28 7.94 -6.47
C ALA A 239 17.10 7.88 -4.94
N PHE A 240 18.06 8.35 -4.17
CA PHE A 240 18.01 8.45 -2.72
C PHE A 240 18.41 9.86 -2.30
N VAL A 241 17.53 10.54 -1.57
CA VAL A 241 17.78 11.92 -1.11
C VAL A 241 18.20 12.01 0.36
N GLY A 242 18.28 10.87 1.05
CA GLY A 242 18.55 10.81 2.49
C GLY A 242 17.32 11.18 3.32
N TRP A 243 17.45 11.07 4.64
CA TRP A 243 16.38 11.38 5.58
C TRP A 243 16.24 12.88 5.81
N LEU A 244 15.62 13.57 4.85
CA LEU A 244 15.31 15.01 4.94
C LEU A 244 14.18 15.27 5.94
N THR A 245 13.15 14.43 5.92
CA THR A 245 12.05 14.49 6.89
C THR A 245 12.45 13.80 8.19
N GLN A 246 12.35 14.54 9.30
CA GLN A 246 12.59 14.03 10.64
C GLN A 246 11.61 12.89 10.96
N SER A 247 12.12 11.81 11.55
CA SER A 247 11.28 10.69 11.97
C SER A 247 10.46 11.04 13.21
N VAL A 248 9.33 10.36 13.35
CA VAL A 248 8.50 10.38 14.55
C VAL A 248 8.20 8.94 14.94
N ASP A 249 8.79 8.48 16.05
CA ASP A 249 8.57 7.13 16.58
C ASP A 249 8.41 7.15 18.11
N HIS A 250 7.17 7.13 18.59
CA HIS A 250 6.85 7.08 20.02
C HIS A 250 7.05 5.69 20.65
N ALA A 251 7.25 4.65 19.84
CA ALA A 251 7.44 3.28 20.34
C ALA A 251 8.91 2.97 20.63
N ALA A 252 9.82 3.46 19.79
CA ALA A 252 11.26 3.28 19.97
C ALA A 252 11.91 4.43 20.76
N CYS A 253 11.38 5.66 20.64
CA CYS A 253 12.05 6.84 21.15
C CYS A 253 11.36 7.46 22.38
N SER A 254 12.16 8.17 23.17
CA SER A 254 11.66 8.99 24.27
C SER A 254 10.95 10.25 23.76
N SER A 255 10.05 10.80 24.57
CA SER A 255 9.22 11.96 24.19
C SER A 255 10.02 13.24 23.92
N ASP A 256 11.25 13.35 24.41
CA ASP A 256 12.17 14.47 24.18
C ASP A 256 12.97 14.34 22.87
N ASN A 257 13.02 13.16 22.26
CA ASN A 257 13.69 12.94 20.98
C ASN A 257 13.01 11.84 20.15
N LEU A 258 11.83 12.14 19.58
CA LEU A 258 11.08 11.21 18.74
C LEU A 258 11.78 10.80 17.43
N ALA A 259 12.91 11.44 17.11
CA ALA A 259 13.72 11.14 15.94
C ALA A 259 15.04 10.45 16.29
N CYS A 260 15.05 9.70 17.40
CA CYS A 260 16.24 8.97 17.84
C CYS A 260 16.74 7.94 16.81
N ASN A 261 15.88 7.54 15.86
CA ASN A 261 16.18 6.53 14.83
C ASN A 261 16.71 5.24 15.46
N GLU A 262 15.93 4.67 16.38
CA GLU A 262 16.22 3.38 17.03
C GLU A 262 15.14 2.34 16.72
N ILE A 263 15.33 1.12 17.21
CA ILE A 263 14.31 0.07 17.25
C ILE A 263 13.69 -0.02 18.64
N PRO A 264 12.41 -0.41 18.78
CA PRO A 264 11.79 -0.61 20.08
C PRO A 264 12.27 -1.93 20.72
N SER A 265 12.47 -1.90 22.03
CA SER A 265 12.77 -3.11 22.79
C SER A 265 11.56 -4.04 22.91
N GLY A 266 11.80 -5.35 23.03
CA GLY A 266 10.74 -6.33 23.32
C GLY A 266 9.95 -6.83 22.10
N PHE A 267 10.35 -6.41 20.90
CA PHE A 267 9.81 -6.91 19.63
C PHE A 267 10.63 -8.07 19.02
N GLY A 268 11.78 -8.40 19.62
CA GLY A 268 12.65 -9.48 19.13
C GLY A 268 13.42 -9.11 17.86
N LEU A 269 13.68 -7.81 17.66
CA LEU A 269 14.38 -7.28 16.50
C LEU A 269 15.90 -7.36 16.70
N GLU A 270 16.35 -7.22 17.94
CA GLU A 270 17.75 -7.22 18.35
C GLU A 270 18.46 -8.51 17.93
N GLY A 271 19.64 -8.37 17.31
CA GLY A 271 20.41 -9.50 16.80
C GLY A 271 19.89 -10.09 15.49
N THR A 272 18.83 -9.53 14.91
CA THR A 272 18.35 -9.88 13.57
C THR A 272 18.71 -8.78 12.56
N ARG A 273 18.65 -9.11 11.26
CA ARG A 273 18.77 -8.12 10.17
C ARG A 273 17.76 -6.96 10.28
N TRP A 274 16.61 -7.21 10.92
CA TRP A 274 15.55 -6.23 11.08
C TRP A 274 15.92 -5.09 12.04
N ALA A 275 16.98 -5.27 12.85
CA ALA A 275 17.57 -4.21 13.65
C ALA A 275 18.16 -3.05 12.83
N ASN A 276 18.24 -3.17 11.49
CA ASN A 276 18.73 -2.13 10.59
C ASN A 276 17.62 -1.33 9.88
N TYR A 277 16.36 -1.51 10.27
CA TYR A 277 15.22 -0.77 9.72
C TYR A 277 14.68 0.20 10.77
N ARG A 278 14.24 1.38 10.34
CA ARG A 278 13.70 2.44 11.20
C ARG A 278 12.32 2.84 10.73
N LEU A 279 11.38 2.95 11.67
CA LEU A 279 10.13 3.64 11.42
C LEU A 279 10.44 5.12 11.15
N ARG A 280 10.08 5.59 9.96
CA ARG A 280 10.15 7.02 9.62
C ARG A 280 8.94 7.77 10.18
N GLY A 281 7.80 7.12 10.23
CA GLY A 281 6.61 7.63 10.89
C GLY A 281 5.35 6.90 10.46
N THR A 282 4.24 7.31 11.07
CA THR A 282 2.90 6.80 10.77
C THR A 282 1.93 7.93 10.44
N GLN A 283 0.86 7.61 9.74
CA GLN A 283 -0.27 8.53 9.54
C GLN A 283 -1.58 7.80 9.77
N VAL A 284 -2.48 8.46 10.51
CA VAL A 284 -3.87 8.04 10.72
C VAL A 284 -4.86 9.19 10.54
N ASP A 285 -4.34 10.42 10.41
CA ASP A 285 -5.10 11.65 10.24
C ASP A 285 -4.30 12.61 9.35
N TRP A 286 -4.98 13.63 8.82
CA TRP A 286 -4.46 14.64 7.89
C TRP A 286 -3.54 15.66 8.56
N SER A 287 -3.81 15.93 9.83
CA SER A 287 -3.21 17.03 10.57
C SER A 287 -3.17 16.72 12.06
N THR A 288 -2.23 17.36 12.75
CA THR A 288 -2.18 17.36 14.21
C THR A 288 -3.39 18.06 14.81
N ASN A 289 -3.59 17.91 16.13
CA ASN A 289 -4.62 18.65 16.87
C ASN A 289 -4.45 20.19 16.87
N ARG A 290 -3.37 20.71 16.26
CA ARG A 290 -3.14 22.14 16.04
C ARG A 290 -3.35 22.57 14.58
N GLY A 291 -3.86 21.67 13.73
CA GLY A 291 -4.09 21.94 12.31
C GLY A 291 -2.83 21.97 11.45
N VAL A 292 -1.67 21.58 12.00
CA VAL A 292 -0.44 21.41 11.21
C VAL A 292 -0.56 20.12 10.40
N PRO A 293 -0.47 20.15 9.06
CA PRO A 293 -0.53 18.96 8.24
C PRO A 293 0.55 17.95 8.62
N THR A 294 0.20 16.67 8.65
CA THR A 294 1.19 15.60 8.83
C THR A 294 1.96 15.39 7.53
N VAL A 295 3.27 15.22 7.63
CA VAL A 295 4.17 14.93 6.50
C VAL A 295 4.81 13.58 6.76
N LEU A 296 4.82 12.72 5.73
CA LEU A 296 5.47 11.44 5.76
C LEU A 296 5.87 11.08 4.33
N ALA A 297 7.14 10.78 4.15
CA ALA A 297 7.67 10.37 2.87
C ALA A 297 8.84 9.39 3.03
N ASN A 298 9.15 8.66 1.97
CA ASN A 298 10.25 7.70 1.88
C ASN A 298 11.39 8.27 1.02
N SER A 299 12.60 8.22 1.55
CA SER A 299 13.77 8.85 0.92
C SER A 299 14.21 8.24 -0.42
N GLN A 300 13.69 7.07 -0.78
CA GLN A 300 13.91 6.41 -2.07
C GLN A 300 12.68 6.45 -2.97
N LEU A 301 11.56 5.86 -2.49
CA LEU A 301 10.36 5.67 -3.29
C LEU A 301 9.84 6.98 -3.88
N GLU A 302 10.04 8.06 -3.13
CA GLU A 302 9.46 9.37 -3.36
C GLU A 302 10.54 10.42 -3.63
N ALA A 303 11.78 10.01 -3.88
CA ALA A 303 12.92 10.88 -4.19
C ALA A 303 12.68 11.82 -5.39
N PHE A 304 11.68 11.55 -6.22
CA PHE A 304 11.29 12.40 -7.35
C PHE A 304 10.48 13.64 -6.94
N MET A 305 9.93 13.69 -5.72
CA MET A 305 9.11 14.80 -5.20
C MET A 305 9.76 15.48 -4.00
N ASP A 306 9.19 16.62 -3.60
CA ASP A 306 9.58 17.32 -2.37
C ASP A 306 9.02 16.59 -1.14
N LEU A 307 9.91 15.96 -0.37
CA LEU A 307 9.52 15.09 0.74
C LEU A 307 8.87 15.87 1.89
N GLU A 308 9.34 17.09 2.14
CA GLU A 308 8.88 17.94 3.25
C GLU A 308 7.47 18.52 3.02
N THR A 309 6.94 18.40 1.81
CA THR A 309 5.58 18.83 1.44
C THR A 309 4.71 17.66 0.97
N SER A 310 5.02 16.44 1.43
CA SER A 310 4.33 15.23 0.99
C SER A 310 3.71 14.44 2.15
N SER A 311 2.53 13.87 1.90
CA SER A 311 1.76 13.08 2.86
C SER A 311 1.22 11.83 2.16
N CYS A 312 1.48 10.65 2.72
CA CYS A 312 0.99 9.39 2.16
C CYS A 312 -0.54 9.40 2.08
N ILE A 313 -1.22 9.72 3.19
CA ILE A 313 -2.68 9.75 3.26
C ILE A 313 -3.27 10.76 2.26
N THR A 314 -2.63 11.93 2.06
CA THR A 314 -3.13 12.98 1.14
C THR A 314 -2.95 12.61 -0.30
N CYS A 315 -1.76 12.13 -0.66
CA CYS A 315 -1.53 11.62 -2.01
C CYS A 315 -2.47 10.44 -2.32
N HIS A 316 -2.70 9.55 -1.35
CA HIS A 316 -3.54 8.38 -1.54
C HIS A 316 -5.05 8.67 -1.59
N ALA A 317 -5.57 9.72 -0.95
CA ALA A 317 -6.97 10.12 -1.13
C ALA A 317 -7.31 10.59 -2.55
N LEU A 318 -6.29 10.92 -3.37
CA LEU A 318 -6.48 11.26 -4.78
C LEU A 318 -6.59 10.03 -5.69
N ALA A 319 -6.58 8.82 -5.11
CA ALA A 319 -6.84 7.58 -5.84
C ALA A 319 -8.31 7.53 -6.26
N VAL A 320 -8.58 8.05 -7.46
CA VAL A 320 -9.91 8.07 -8.07
C VAL A 320 -9.86 7.63 -9.53
N LYS A 321 -11.01 7.20 -10.07
CA LYS A 321 -11.21 6.93 -11.50
C LYS A 321 -12.42 7.70 -12.03
N GLY A 322 -12.24 8.41 -13.14
CA GLY A 322 -13.37 9.05 -13.86
C GLY A 322 -14.10 8.09 -14.79
N GLU A 323 -15.21 8.55 -15.37
CA GLU A 323 -16.03 7.80 -16.33
C GLU A 323 -15.27 7.36 -17.59
N GLU A 324 -14.20 8.06 -17.92
CA GLU A 324 -13.31 7.78 -19.06
C GLU A 324 -11.89 8.29 -18.78
N GLY A 325 -11.01 8.22 -19.79
CA GLY A 325 -9.67 8.80 -19.73
C GLY A 325 -8.64 8.00 -18.92
N ALA A 326 -7.63 8.70 -18.42
CA ALA A 326 -6.50 8.08 -17.74
C ALA A 326 -6.91 7.38 -16.42
N PRO A 327 -6.23 6.30 -16.02
CA PRO A 327 -6.51 5.57 -14.76
C PRO A 327 -6.12 6.35 -13.48
N LYS A 328 -5.66 7.60 -13.65
CA LYS A 328 -5.25 8.51 -12.57
C LYS A 328 -5.46 9.98 -13.03
N PRO A 329 -6.70 10.48 -12.99
CA PRO A 329 -7.04 11.78 -13.56
C PRO A 329 -6.48 12.94 -12.74
N ILE A 330 -6.30 12.76 -11.42
CA ILE A 330 -5.62 13.73 -10.55
C ILE A 330 -4.12 13.37 -10.48
N GLY A 331 -3.26 14.38 -10.63
CA GLY A 331 -1.80 14.22 -10.57
C GLY A 331 -1.29 13.90 -9.17
N PHE A 332 -0.10 13.28 -9.09
CA PHE A 332 0.55 12.95 -7.80
C PHE A 332 1.12 14.15 -7.07
N LEU A 333 1.46 15.21 -7.82
CA LEU A 333 2.18 16.37 -7.35
C LEU A 333 1.48 17.64 -7.84
N LEU A 334 1.78 18.72 -7.13
CA LEU A 334 1.49 20.07 -7.55
C LEU A 334 2.40 20.50 -8.71
N GLU A 335 1.99 21.52 -9.47
CA GLU A 335 2.82 22.07 -10.54
C GLU A 335 3.92 23.00 -9.98
N GLU A 336 3.69 23.56 -8.79
CA GLU A 336 4.66 24.31 -8.01
C GLU A 336 5.90 23.47 -7.68
N VAL A 337 7.06 24.13 -7.64
CA VAL A 337 8.34 23.52 -7.30
C VAL A 337 9.02 24.28 -6.16
N ASN A 338 9.79 23.56 -5.34
CA ASN A 338 10.66 24.16 -4.32
C ASN A 338 11.92 24.80 -4.96
N ILE A 339 12.79 25.37 -4.12
CA ILE A 339 14.04 26.02 -4.56
C ILE A 339 15.03 25.07 -5.26
N HIS A 340 14.84 23.76 -5.10
CA HIS A 340 15.65 22.70 -5.72
C HIS A 340 14.99 22.14 -7.00
N GLY A 341 13.88 22.73 -7.47
CA GLY A 341 13.16 22.30 -8.66
C GLY A 341 12.36 21.01 -8.48
N LYS A 342 12.14 20.55 -7.24
CA LYS A 342 11.29 19.39 -6.94
C LYS A 342 9.85 19.85 -6.84
N LYS A 343 8.94 19.15 -7.51
CA LYS A 343 7.51 19.40 -7.43
C LYS A 343 7.00 19.14 -6.01
N LEU A 344 6.14 20.03 -5.53
CA LEU A 344 5.55 19.93 -4.19
C LEU A 344 4.54 18.79 -4.13
N GLY A 345 4.45 18.15 -2.98
CA GLY A 345 3.44 17.14 -2.71
C GLY A 345 2.11 17.75 -2.26
N TYR A 346 1.18 16.87 -1.89
CA TYR A 346 -0.06 17.26 -1.22
C TYR A 346 0.04 16.96 0.28
N VAL A 347 -0.43 17.88 1.12
CA VAL A 347 -0.52 17.72 2.58
C VAL A 347 -1.87 18.20 3.10
N GLY A 348 -2.28 17.67 4.26
CA GLY A 348 -3.57 17.99 4.86
C GLY A 348 -4.75 17.34 4.12
N PRO A 349 -5.99 17.74 4.40
CA PRO A 349 -7.15 17.26 3.67
C PRO A 349 -7.08 17.64 2.18
N PRO A 350 -7.51 16.77 1.25
CA PRO A 350 -7.55 17.10 -0.18
C PRO A 350 -8.35 18.38 -0.47
N ASN A 351 -7.82 19.24 -1.34
CA ASN A 351 -8.52 20.45 -1.77
C ASN A 351 -9.77 20.04 -2.60
N PRO A 352 -11.00 20.45 -2.23
CA PRO A 352 -12.21 20.11 -2.97
C PRO A 352 -12.16 20.50 -4.46
N GLN A 353 -11.41 21.55 -4.81
CA GLN A 353 -11.26 21.99 -6.20
C GLN A 353 -10.63 20.93 -7.12
N LEU A 354 -9.91 19.95 -6.57
CA LEU A 354 -9.34 18.84 -7.35
C LEU A 354 -10.42 17.90 -7.91
N PHE A 355 -11.64 17.98 -7.37
CA PHE A 355 -12.78 17.13 -7.72
C PHE A 355 -13.85 17.89 -8.50
N LEU A 356 -13.58 19.15 -8.88
CA LEU A 356 -14.50 19.98 -9.65
C LEU A 356 -13.95 20.23 -11.06
N ASP A 357 -14.84 20.42 -12.02
CA ASP A 357 -14.50 20.81 -13.38
C ASP A 357 -14.25 22.33 -13.50
N GLY A 358 -13.99 22.82 -14.73
CA GLY A 358 -13.75 24.24 -14.98
C GLY A 358 -14.94 25.16 -14.70
N ASN A 359 -16.15 24.62 -14.53
CA ASN A 359 -17.36 25.35 -14.16
C ASN A 359 -17.67 25.28 -12.66
N GLY A 360 -16.86 24.52 -11.90
CA GLY A 360 -17.11 24.27 -10.48
C GLY A 360 -18.12 23.15 -10.21
N GLU A 361 -18.46 22.33 -11.21
CA GLU A 361 -19.35 21.18 -11.06
C GLU A 361 -18.55 19.93 -10.64
N ALA A 362 -19.14 19.08 -9.81
CA ALA A 362 -18.47 17.87 -9.34
C ALA A 362 -18.21 16.89 -10.49
N ILE A 363 -16.97 16.44 -10.62
CA ILE A 363 -16.60 15.39 -11.56
C ILE A 363 -17.06 14.05 -10.96
N PRO A 364 -17.76 13.18 -11.72
CA PRO A 364 -18.27 11.89 -11.24
C PRO A 364 -17.13 10.86 -11.11
N TYR A 365 -16.24 11.10 -10.15
CA TYR A 365 -15.16 10.21 -9.81
C TYR A 365 -15.64 9.06 -8.93
N LEU A 366 -15.19 7.85 -9.27
CA LEU A 366 -15.17 6.70 -8.37
C LEU A 366 -13.94 6.80 -7.46
N GLY A 367 -14.15 6.97 -6.16
CA GLY A 367 -13.11 6.84 -5.14
C GLY A 367 -12.61 5.40 -5.01
N LEU A 368 -11.30 5.21 -5.04
CA LEU A 368 -10.63 3.90 -5.02
C LEU A 368 -10.15 3.50 -3.61
N ASP A 369 -10.74 4.09 -2.57
CA ASP A 369 -10.45 3.82 -1.15
C ASP A 369 -8.95 3.81 -0.82
N TYR A 370 -8.21 4.84 -1.26
CA TYR A 370 -6.76 4.98 -1.06
C TYR A 370 -5.89 3.93 -1.78
N VAL A 371 -6.46 2.96 -2.49
CA VAL A 371 -5.73 1.85 -3.12
C VAL A 371 -5.24 2.24 -4.53
N TRP A 372 -4.14 3.01 -4.58
CA TRP A 372 -3.51 3.42 -5.85
C TRP A 372 -3.10 2.27 -6.77
N ALA A 373 -2.96 1.04 -6.26
CA ALA A 373 -2.67 -0.13 -7.10
C ALA A 373 -3.75 -0.34 -8.18
N LEU A 374 -5.01 0.05 -7.93
CA LEU A 374 -6.12 -0.05 -8.87
C LEU A 374 -5.91 0.72 -10.18
N ARG A 375 -5.01 1.71 -10.21
CA ARG A 375 -4.59 2.40 -11.45
C ARG A 375 -3.91 1.48 -12.47
N LYS A 376 -3.50 0.27 -12.04
CA LYS A 376 -2.85 -0.74 -12.87
C LYS A 376 -3.85 -1.65 -13.58
N ALA A 377 -5.15 -1.48 -13.31
CA ALA A 377 -6.23 -2.16 -14.01
C ALA A 377 -6.06 -2.06 -15.54
N LYS A 378 -6.38 -3.15 -16.22
CA LYS A 378 -6.20 -3.30 -17.66
C LYS A 378 -7.52 -3.14 -18.39
N ARG A 379 -7.47 -2.82 -19.67
CA ARG A 379 -8.65 -2.86 -20.54
C ARG A 379 -9.02 -4.31 -20.83
N GLU A 380 -10.31 -4.60 -20.89
CA GLU A 380 -10.86 -5.86 -21.33
C GLU A 380 -10.51 -6.10 -22.81
N GLN A 381 -10.21 -7.36 -23.17
CA GLN A 381 -10.09 -7.70 -24.58
C GLN A 381 -11.46 -7.63 -25.27
N PRO A 382 -11.53 -7.12 -26.52
CA PRO A 382 -12.77 -7.03 -27.29
C PRO A 382 -13.50 -8.36 -27.51
#